data_AF-A0A1U9KRA1-F1
#
_entry.id   AF-A0A1U9KRA1-F1
#
_cell.length_a   1.000
_cell.length_b   1.000
_cell.length_c   1.000
_cell.angle_alpha   90.00
_cell.angle_beta   90.00
_cell.angle_gamma   90.00
#
_symmetry.space_group_name_H-M   'P 1'
#
loop_
_entity.id
_entity.type
_entity.pdbx_description
1 polymer ?
#
loop_
_entity_poly.entity_id
_entity_poly.type
_entity_poly.pdbx_seq_one_letter_code
_entity_poly.pdbx_strand_id
1 'polypeptide(L)'
;MSTDDSDQRPQRSDFERNTARLVALREAMRAQGDRRNRQVPTAADMARRRSLLGAAKWALPSLALLLLGSIAVWPEIARLMNENRAAIREMSRMKVESGNMEGATYRGLDAHDRPYMITSRVTQQNGPDRIDMTDPVADIFLGGNSWADVRADHGVYMQREQTLNLTGHVVLYRDDGTLMNGPTADIDLKRSVIASNDGVHAEGPFGVLDAQGYFLDQHAGLLQFTGPERVIRNDDQDAMGTPNARPDASPTDKRATP
;
A
#
# COMPACT_ATOMS: atom_id res chain seq x y z
N MET A 1 20.87 20.37 121.30
CA MET A 1 21.50 19.07 121.57
C MET A 1 20.37 18.11 121.92
N SER A 2 20.08 17.00 121.25
CA SER A 2 20.70 16.30 120.12
C SER A 2 19.76 15.10 119.83
N THR A 3 19.34 14.85 118.58
CA THR A 3 19.76 13.70 117.71
C THR A 3 19.37 12.33 118.30
N ASP A 4 18.79 11.33 117.62
CA ASP A 4 18.72 10.99 116.20
C ASP A 4 18.04 9.62 116.04
N ASP A 5 17.61 9.38 114.80
CA ASP A 5 17.31 8.17 114.06
C ASP A 5 16.32 7.06 114.48
N SER A 6 15.62 6.67 113.41
CA SER A 6 14.75 5.55 113.06
C SER A 6 14.80 4.24 113.85
N ASP A 7 13.62 3.62 114.03
CA ASP A 7 13.45 2.18 113.77
C ASP A 7 11.97 1.76 113.75
N GLN A 8 11.29 1.97 112.62
CA GLN A 8 9.94 1.45 112.40
C GLN A 8 10.04 -0.04 112.03
N ARG A 9 9.93 -0.88 113.07
CA ARG A 9 10.05 -2.33 112.96
C ARG A 9 9.01 -2.90 111.99
N PRO A 10 9.40 -3.74 111.02
CA PRO A 10 8.50 -4.30 110.02
C PRO A 10 7.45 -5.20 110.68
N GLN A 11 6.16 -4.93 110.42
CA GLN A 11 5.04 -5.72 110.94
C GLN A 11 4.79 -6.94 110.06
N ARG A 12 4.46 -8.07 110.73
CA ARG A 12 4.38 -9.42 110.13
C ARG A 12 3.29 -9.58 109.06
N SER A 13 2.33 -8.66 108.99
CA SER A 13 1.25 -8.61 107.97
C SER A 13 1.75 -8.16 106.59
N ASP A 14 2.86 -7.43 106.52
CA ASP A 14 3.41 -6.94 105.25
C ASP A 14 4.10 -8.06 104.46
N PHE A 15 4.37 -9.18 105.14
CA PHE A 15 4.90 -10.42 104.57
C PHE A 15 3.81 -11.45 104.26
N GLU A 16 2.52 -11.12 104.39
CA GLU A 16 1.47 -12.01 103.91
C GLU A 16 1.57 -12.12 102.38
N ARG A 17 2.11 -13.27 101.98
CA ARG A 17 2.41 -13.66 100.62
C ARG A 17 1.08 -13.77 99.86
N ASN A 18 0.62 -12.65 99.31
CA ASN A 18 -0.65 -12.53 98.60
C ASN A 18 -0.66 -13.47 97.39
N THR A 19 -1.29 -14.62 97.58
CA THR A 19 -1.34 -15.73 96.62
C THR A 19 -2.01 -15.30 95.31
N ALA A 20 -2.99 -14.39 95.37
CA ALA A 20 -3.64 -13.85 94.19
C ALA A 20 -2.68 -13.05 93.29
N ARG A 21 -1.73 -12.31 93.89
CA ARG A 21 -0.74 -11.51 93.14
C ARG A 21 0.31 -12.38 92.47
N LEU A 22 0.70 -13.49 93.10
CA LEU A 22 1.62 -14.47 92.51
C LEU A 22 0.97 -15.26 91.37
N VAL A 23 -0.33 -15.56 91.47
CA VAL A 23 -1.08 -16.19 90.39
C VAL A 23 -1.24 -15.23 89.22
N ALA A 24 -1.62 -13.98 89.46
CA ALA A 24 -1.73 -12.96 88.42
C ALA A 24 -0.38 -12.66 87.74
N LEU A 25 0.72 -12.60 88.49
CA LEU A 25 2.07 -12.44 87.94
C LEU A 25 2.45 -13.66 87.09
N ARG A 26 2.09 -14.87 87.51
CA ARG A 26 2.36 -16.11 86.76
C ARG A 26 1.55 -16.20 85.47
N GLU A 27 0.31 -15.73 85.48
CA GLU A 27 -0.55 -15.69 84.30
C GLU A 27 -0.10 -14.62 83.31
N ALA A 28 0.28 -13.42 83.79
CA ALA A 28 0.87 -12.38 82.97
C ALA A 28 2.17 -12.84 82.29
N MET A 29 3.01 -13.58 83.02
CA MET A 29 4.25 -14.15 82.49
C MET A 29 4.00 -15.28 81.47
N ARG A 30 2.92 -16.05 81.61
CA ARG A 30 2.52 -17.07 80.61
C ARG A 30 1.99 -16.41 79.34
N ALA A 31 1.14 -15.39 79.46
CA ALA A 31 0.60 -14.65 78.31
C ALA A 31 1.69 -13.92 77.50
N GLN A 32 2.80 -13.53 78.14
CA GLN A 32 3.94 -12.89 77.47
C GLN A 32 4.92 -13.90 76.84
N GLY A 33 4.92 -15.17 77.29
CA GLY A 33 5.73 -16.26 76.73
C GLY A 33 5.25 -16.73 75.35
N ASP A 34 3.95 -16.74 75.10
CA ASP A 34 3.36 -17.28 73.86
C ASP A 34 3.55 -16.39 72.62
N ARG A 35 3.97 -15.13 72.79
CA ARG A 35 4.26 -14.22 71.66
C ARG A 35 5.69 -14.32 71.13
N ARG A 36 6.54 -15.14 71.76
CA ARG A 36 7.86 -15.50 71.24
C ARG A 36 7.85 -16.92 70.68
N ASN A 37 6.83 -17.25 69.88
CA ASN A 37 6.96 -18.34 68.93
C ASN A 37 7.90 -17.92 67.79
N ARG A 38 9.18 -17.78 68.12
CA ARG A 38 10.25 -17.75 67.14
C ARG A 38 10.32 -19.19 66.66
N GLN A 39 9.58 -19.49 65.60
CA GLN A 39 9.70 -20.77 64.88
C GLN A 39 11.19 -20.98 64.61
N VAL A 40 11.80 -21.85 65.41
CA VAL A 40 13.21 -22.19 65.28
C VAL A 40 13.30 -22.86 63.93
N PRO A 41 14.05 -22.30 62.96
CA PRO A 41 14.12 -22.87 61.62
C PRO A 41 14.46 -24.35 61.73
N THR A 42 13.59 -25.21 61.23
CA THR A 42 13.77 -26.66 61.29
C THR A 42 15.06 -27.00 60.56
N ALA A 43 15.79 -28.03 61.00
CA ALA A 43 17.03 -28.45 60.31
C ALA A 43 16.81 -28.71 58.80
N ALA A 44 15.60 -29.12 58.42
CA ALA A 44 15.15 -29.26 57.04
C ALA A 44 15.06 -27.93 56.27
N ASP A 45 14.66 -26.83 56.91
CA ASP A 45 14.57 -25.49 56.30
C ASP A 45 15.95 -24.87 56.08
N MET A 46 16.88 -25.14 57.00
CA MET A 46 18.30 -24.74 56.85
C MET A 46 19.01 -25.56 55.77
N ALA A 47 18.72 -26.87 55.66
CA ALA A 47 19.28 -27.73 54.61
C ALA A 47 18.79 -27.36 53.20
N ARG A 48 17.49 -27.04 53.04
CA ARG A 48 16.91 -26.59 51.76
C ARG A 48 17.46 -25.25 51.30
N ARG A 49 17.68 -24.29 52.21
CA ARG A 49 18.32 -23.01 51.87
C ARG A 49 19.79 -23.18 51.47
N ARG A 50 20.52 -24.09 52.14
CA ARG A 50 21.92 -24.40 51.80
C ARG A 50 22.07 -25.07 50.42
N SER A 51 21.17 -25.97 50.04
CA SER A 51 21.20 -26.62 48.72
C SER A 51 20.80 -25.65 47.60
N LEU A 52 19.84 -24.75 47.84
CA LEU A 52 19.48 -23.68 46.89
C LEU A 52 20.64 -22.69 46.69
N LEU A 53 21.35 -22.31 47.75
CA LEU A 53 22.54 -21.45 47.66
C LEU A 53 23.71 -22.16 46.95
N GLY A 54 23.86 -23.48 47.14
CA GLY A 54 24.84 -24.30 46.43
C GLY A 54 24.54 -24.44 44.94
N ALA A 55 23.27 -24.64 44.57
CA ALA A 55 22.83 -24.70 43.18
C ALA A 55 22.96 -23.35 42.48
N ALA A 56 22.62 -22.25 43.16
CA ALA A 56 22.76 -20.89 42.62
C ALA A 56 24.23 -20.54 42.31
N LYS A 57 25.19 -21.04 43.10
CA LYS A 57 26.63 -20.83 42.89
C LYS A 57 27.13 -21.41 41.55
N TRP A 58 26.47 -22.45 41.02
CA TRP A 58 26.82 -23.07 39.74
C TRP A 58 25.87 -22.71 38.60
N ALA A 59 24.58 -22.50 38.90
CA ALA A 59 23.58 -22.12 37.90
C ALA A 59 23.88 -20.76 37.27
N LEU A 60 24.34 -19.78 38.06
CA LEU A 60 24.69 -18.44 37.58
C LEU A 60 25.84 -18.45 36.54
N PRO A 61 27.02 -19.03 36.82
CA PRO A 61 28.09 -19.07 35.83
C PRO A 61 27.72 -19.95 34.63
N SER A 62 27.00 -21.07 34.81
CA SER A 62 26.54 -21.89 33.68
C SER A 62 25.59 -21.14 32.76
N LEU A 63 24.65 -20.37 33.32
CA LEU A 63 23.71 -19.57 32.53
C LEU A 63 24.45 -18.45 31.77
N ALA A 64 25.43 -17.81 32.40
CA ALA A 64 26.27 -16.81 31.76
C ALA A 64 27.09 -17.41 30.60
N LEU A 65 27.65 -18.61 30.79
CA LEU A 65 28.40 -19.32 29.74
C LEU A 65 27.50 -19.74 28.58
N LEU A 66 26.26 -20.15 28.85
CA LEU A 66 25.27 -20.51 27.85
C LEU A 66 24.88 -19.27 27.00
N LEU A 67 24.64 -18.14 27.66
CA LEU A 67 24.35 -16.86 26.98
C LEU A 67 25.53 -16.41 26.10
N LEU A 68 26.76 -16.47 26.62
CA LEU A 68 27.97 -16.16 25.85
C LEU A 68 28.16 -17.10 24.66
N GLY A 69 27.92 -18.39 24.86
CA GLY A 69 27.95 -19.39 23.78
C GLY A 69 26.92 -19.08 22.69
N SER A 70 25.71 -18.67 23.06
CA SER A 70 24.66 -18.32 22.11
C SER A 70 25.05 -17.15 21.19
N ILE A 71 25.76 -16.15 21.72
CA ILE A 71 26.24 -15.01 20.93
C ILE A 71 27.37 -15.44 19.98
N ALA A 72 28.25 -16.34 20.43
CA ALA A 72 29.35 -16.85 19.61
C ALA A 72 28.89 -17.73 18.43
N VAL A 73 27.72 -18.37 18.52
CA VAL A 73 27.12 -19.20 17.45
C VAL A 73 26.34 -18.37 16.41
N TRP A 74 25.95 -17.13 16.74
CA TRP A 74 25.22 -16.23 15.84
C TRP A 74 25.87 -16.00 14.45
N PRO A 75 27.21 -15.76 14.33
CA PRO A 75 27.83 -15.54 13.02
C PRO A 75 27.75 -16.75 12.08
N GLU A 76 27.73 -17.98 12.60
CA GLU A 76 27.63 -19.20 11.78
C GLU A 76 26.21 -19.35 11.20
N ILE A 77 25.20 -19.06 12.02
CA ILE A 77 23.78 -19.03 11.60
C ILE A 77 23.55 -17.93 10.56
N ALA A 78 24.14 -16.75 10.77
CA ALA A 78 24.07 -15.65 9.82
C ALA A 78 24.75 -15.98 8.48
N ARG A 79 25.84 -16.77 8.49
CA ARG A 79 26.50 -17.26 7.27
C ARG A 79 25.62 -18.24 6.48
N LEU A 80 25.02 -19.25 7.13
CA LEU A 80 24.09 -20.17 6.48
C LEU A 80 22.86 -19.45 5.87
N MET A 81 22.31 -18.45 6.56
CA MET A 81 21.20 -17.64 6.02
C MET A 81 21.61 -16.76 4.84
N ASN A 82 22.86 -16.29 4.81
CA ASN A 82 23.36 -15.44 3.72
C ASN A 82 23.64 -16.21 2.43
N GLU A 83 24.07 -17.47 2.51
CA GLU A 83 24.23 -18.33 1.33
C GLU A 83 22.89 -18.64 0.65
N ASN A 84 21.82 -18.85 1.43
CA ASN A 84 20.46 -18.93 0.89
C ASN A 84 20.01 -17.63 0.21
N ARG A 85 20.47 -16.46 0.66
CA ARG A 85 20.14 -15.16 0.05
C ARG A 85 20.85 -14.93 -1.28
N ALA A 86 21.95 -15.63 -1.55
CA ALA A 86 22.61 -15.64 -2.86
C ALA A 86 21.89 -16.58 -3.83
N ALA A 87 21.55 -17.79 -3.38
CA ALA A 87 20.75 -18.76 -4.16
C ALA A 87 19.33 -18.25 -4.49
N ILE A 88 18.69 -17.53 -3.57
CA ILE A 88 17.39 -16.86 -3.81
C ILE A 88 17.51 -15.73 -4.85
N ARG A 89 18.66 -15.04 -4.91
CA ARG A 89 18.91 -14.00 -5.93
C ARG A 89 19.17 -14.58 -7.32
N GLU A 90 19.68 -15.80 -7.39
CA GLU A 90 19.89 -16.52 -8.65
C GLU A 90 18.60 -17.18 -9.14
N MET A 91 17.81 -17.78 -8.24
CA MET A 91 16.45 -18.24 -8.53
C MET A 91 15.49 -17.11 -8.90
N SER A 92 15.62 -15.92 -8.29
CA SER A 92 14.80 -14.78 -8.68
C SER A 92 15.17 -14.24 -10.07
N ARG A 93 16.42 -14.35 -10.53
CA ARG A 93 16.76 -14.01 -11.93
C ARG A 93 16.14 -14.99 -12.93
N MET A 94 16.15 -16.29 -12.66
CA MET A 94 15.49 -17.29 -13.53
C MET A 94 13.95 -17.24 -13.46
N LYS A 95 13.37 -16.84 -12.32
CA LYS A 95 11.90 -16.66 -12.16
C LYS A 95 11.40 -15.33 -12.74
N VAL A 96 12.26 -14.30 -12.85
CA VAL A 96 11.94 -13.00 -13.44
C VAL A 96 11.91 -13.02 -14.97
N GLU A 97 12.54 -14.01 -15.63
CA GLU A 97 12.37 -14.23 -17.08
C GLU A 97 10.94 -14.66 -17.48
N SER A 98 10.05 -14.92 -16.52
CA SER A 98 8.62 -15.20 -16.73
C SER A 98 7.75 -14.56 -15.63
N GLY A 99 8.02 -13.30 -15.32
CA GLY A 99 7.35 -12.56 -14.26
C GLY A 99 5.93 -12.14 -14.65
N ASN A 100 4.94 -12.96 -14.29
CA ASN A 100 3.55 -12.50 -14.19
C ASN A 100 3.40 -11.66 -12.93
N MET A 101 3.17 -10.36 -13.07
CA MET A 101 2.85 -9.43 -12.00
C MET A 101 1.37 -9.05 -12.11
N GLU A 102 0.68 -8.95 -10.99
CA GLU A 102 -0.71 -8.51 -10.90
C GLU A 102 -0.75 -7.02 -10.54
N GLY A 103 -1.58 -6.22 -11.20
CA GLY A 103 -1.80 -4.81 -10.89
C GLY A 103 -0.59 -3.90 -11.14
N ALA A 104 0.26 -4.21 -12.13
CA ALA A 104 1.43 -3.38 -12.41
C ALA A 104 1.02 -1.99 -12.93
N THR A 105 1.76 -0.98 -12.48
CA THR A 105 1.58 0.42 -12.88
C THR A 105 2.91 0.98 -13.38
N TYR A 106 2.91 1.47 -14.61
CA TYR A 106 4.03 2.15 -15.25
C TYR A 106 3.75 3.63 -15.35
N ARG A 107 4.78 4.44 -15.14
CA ARG A 107 4.69 5.91 -15.23
C ARG A 107 5.88 6.42 -16.01
N GLY A 108 5.63 7.45 -16.82
CA GLY A 108 6.67 8.10 -17.60
C GLY A 108 6.28 9.53 -17.94
N LEU A 109 7.19 10.18 -18.65
CA LEU A 109 7.01 11.51 -19.22
C LEU A 109 7.11 11.41 -20.74
N ASP A 110 6.29 12.17 -21.43
CA ASP A 110 6.40 12.38 -22.87
C ASP A 110 7.50 13.41 -23.21
N ALA A 111 7.66 13.74 -24.50
CA ALA A 111 8.63 14.73 -24.95
C ALA A 111 8.35 16.18 -24.48
N HIS A 112 7.18 16.44 -23.89
CA HIS A 112 6.73 17.74 -23.39
C HIS A 112 6.66 17.78 -21.86
N ASP A 113 7.33 16.83 -21.18
CA ASP A 113 7.30 16.66 -19.73
C ASP A 113 5.90 16.44 -19.15
N ARG A 114 4.95 15.94 -19.96
CA ARG A 114 3.60 15.59 -19.51
C ARG A 114 3.61 14.15 -19.00
N PRO A 115 3.04 13.89 -17.81
CA PRO A 115 2.99 12.56 -17.25
C PRO A 115 1.98 11.68 -17.98
N TYR A 116 2.34 10.41 -18.14
CA TYR A 116 1.40 9.36 -18.47
C TYR A 116 1.52 8.22 -17.46
N MET A 117 0.44 7.47 -17.32
CA MET A 117 0.36 6.28 -16.47
C MET A 117 -0.28 5.15 -17.24
N ILE A 118 0.28 3.95 -17.14
CA ILE A 118 -0.28 2.73 -17.71
C ILE A 118 -0.49 1.77 -16.57
N THR A 119 -1.74 1.38 -16.35
CA THR A 119 -2.12 0.36 -15.38
C THR A 119 -2.64 -0.85 -16.13
N SER A 120 -2.54 -2.04 -15.54
CA SER A 120 -3.11 -3.25 -16.13
C SER A 120 -3.39 -4.27 -15.05
N ARG A 121 -4.29 -5.20 -15.32
CA ARG A 121 -4.63 -6.25 -14.34
C ARG A 121 -3.51 -7.26 -14.20
N VAL A 122 -2.97 -7.71 -15.32
CA VAL A 122 -1.89 -8.70 -15.36
C VAL A 122 -0.85 -8.21 -16.34
N THR A 123 0.41 -8.30 -15.94
CA THR A 123 1.56 -8.04 -16.82
C THR A 123 2.50 -9.22 -16.83
N GLN A 124 2.96 -9.59 -18.00
CA GLN A 124 3.99 -10.58 -18.21
C GLN A 124 5.21 -9.91 -18.82
N GLN A 125 6.30 -9.85 -18.08
CA GLN A 125 7.56 -9.34 -18.62
C GLN A 125 8.22 -10.41 -19.49
N ASN A 126 8.33 -10.13 -20.79
CA ASN A 126 8.90 -11.02 -21.79
C ASN A 126 10.24 -10.44 -22.28
N GLY A 127 11.29 -10.71 -21.51
CA GLY A 127 12.64 -10.18 -21.76
C GLY A 127 12.89 -8.81 -21.11
N PRO A 128 13.94 -8.08 -21.52
CA PRO A 128 14.38 -6.88 -20.82
C PRO A 128 13.51 -5.64 -21.06
N ASP A 129 12.61 -5.68 -22.05
CA ASP A 129 11.99 -4.45 -22.59
C ASP A 129 10.49 -4.57 -22.83
N ARG A 130 10.06 -5.77 -23.25
CA ARG A 130 8.68 -6.05 -23.65
C ARG A 130 7.87 -6.49 -22.45
N ILE A 131 6.73 -5.85 -22.26
CA ILE A 131 5.76 -6.16 -21.21
C ILE A 131 4.42 -6.40 -21.89
N ASP A 132 3.96 -7.65 -21.88
CA ASP A 132 2.62 -8.00 -22.35
C ASP A 132 1.61 -7.74 -21.21
N MET A 133 0.50 -7.11 -21.52
CA MET A 133 -0.49 -6.60 -20.56
C MET A 133 -1.88 -7.17 -20.89
N THR A 134 -2.63 -7.50 -19.83
CA THR A 134 -4.05 -7.87 -19.91
C THR A 134 -4.88 -6.77 -19.25
N ASP A 135 -5.89 -6.31 -19.98
CA ASP A 135 -6.75 -5.18 -19.69
C ASP A 135 -5.97 -3.92 -19.30
N PRO A 136 -5.08 -3.42 -20.19
CA PRO A 136 -4.37 -2.18 -19.96
C PRO A 136 -5.31 -0.97 -19.98
N VAL A 137 -5.00 0.00 -19.13
CA VAL A 137 -5.61 1.33 -19.06
C VAL A 137 -4.49 2.36 -19.03
N ALA A 138 -4.47 3.24 -20.02
CA ALA A 138 -3.47 4.28 -20.18
C ALA A 138 -4.11 5.67 -19.97
N ASP A 139 -3.69 6.35 -18.92
CA ASP A 139 -4.03 7.74 -18.65
C ASP A 139 -2.92 8.65 -19.20
N ILE A 140 -3.27 9.54 -20.11
CA ILE A 140 -2.35 10.45 -20.79
C ILE A 140 -2.76 11.89 -20.51
N PHE A 141 -1.82 12.71 -20.04
CA PHE A 141 -2.05 14.13 -19.84
C PHE A 141 -1.70 14.93 -21.11
N LEU A 142 -2.65 15.71 -21.65
CA LEU A 142 -2.46 16.50 -22.87
C LEU A 142 -1.98 17.93 -22.58
N GLY A 143 -1.95 18.35 -21.32
CA GLY A 143 -1.54 19.69 -20.90
C GLY A 143 -2.72 20.59 -20.57
N GLY A 144 -2.44 21.66 -19.81
CA GLY A 144 -3.48 22.51 -19.22
C GLY A 144 -4.31 21.72 -18.22
N ASN A 145 -5.50 21.29 -18.64
CA ASN A 145 -6.42 20.47 -17.85
C ASN A 145 -7.05 19.33 -18.69
N SER A 146 -6.48 19.04 -19.86
CA SER A 146 -6.97 18.01 -20.79
C SER A 146 -6.26 16.68 -20.57
N TRP A 147 -7.04 15.60 -20.67
CA TRP A 147 -6.59 14.23 -20.44
C TRP A 147 -7.30 13.27 -21.38
N ALA A 148 -6.65 12.15 -21.67
CA ALA A 148 -7.22 11.05 -22.40
C ALA A 148 -6.99 9.74 -21.64
N ASP A 149 -8.00 8.88 -21.64
CA ASP A 149 -7.98 7.53 -21.11
C ASP A 149 -8.12 6.56 -22.27
N VAL A 150 -7.24 5.57 -22.36
CA VAL A 150 -7.26 4.55 -23.40
C VAL A 150 -7.27 3.18 -22.76
N ARG A 151 -8.23 2.33 -23.14
CA ARG A 151 -8.39 0.98 -22.61
C ARG A 151 -8.44 -0.04 -23.73
N ALA A 152 -8.03 -1.26 -23.45
CA ALA A 152 -8.11 -2.39 -24.37
C ALA A 152 -8.17 -3.72 -23.61
N ASP A 153 -8.41 -4.82 -24.31
CA ASP A 153 -8.34 -6.18 -23.75
C ASP A 153 -6.88 -6.64 -23.57
N HIS A 154 -6.03 -6.30 -24.55
CA HIS A 154 -4.62 -6.68 -24.57
C HIS A 154 -3.74 -5.49 -24.93
N GLY A 155 -2.53 -5.48 -24.39
CA GLY A 155 -1.52 -4.48 -24.73
C GLY A 155 -0.11 -5.05 -24.73
N VAL A 156 0.76 -4.47 -25.54
CA VAL A 156 2.20 -4.72 -25.52
C VAL A 156 2.89 -3.39 -25.31
N TYR A 157 3.55 -3.24 -24.18
CA TYR A 157 4.34 -2.07 -23.85
C TYR A 157 5.82 -2.36 -24.07
N MET A 158 6.47 -1.54 -24.89
CA MET A 158 7.93 -1.57 -25.09
C MET A 158 8.55 -0.41 -24.30
N GLN A 159 9.25 -0.73 -23.23
CA GLN A 159 9.67 0.26 -22.24
C GLN A 159 10.70 1.27 -22.76
N ARG A 160 11.65 0.83 -23.59
CA ARG A 160 12.73 1.64 -24.15
C ARG A 160 12.26 2.52 -25.29
N GLU A 161 11.44 1.97 -26.19
CA GLU A 161 10.83 2.70 -27.30
C GLU A 161 9.70 3.62 -26.80
N GLN A 162 9.15 3.35 -25.61
CA GLN A 162 7.98 4.03 -25.05
C GLN A 162 6.77 3.94 -26.00
N THR A 163 6.57 2.76 -26.58
CA THR A 163 5.42 2.47 -27.44
C THR A 163 4.47 1.50 -26.75
N LEU A 164 3.18 1.70 -26.96
CA LEU A 164 2.10 0.87 -26.42
C LEU A 164 1.19 0.47 -27.58
N ASN A 165 1.21 -0.82 -27.91
CA ASN A 165 0.34 -1.37 -28.94
C ASN A 165 -0.84 -2.04 -28.24
N LEU A 166 -2.06 -1.61 -28.55
CA LEU A 166 -3.30 -2.07 -27.95
C LEU A 166 -4.10 -2.90 -28.95
N THR A 167 -4.76 -3.94 -28.48
CA THR A 167 -5.54 -4.85 -29.32
C THR A 167 -6.74 -5.39 -28.54
N GLY A 168 -7.88 -5.50 -29.22
CA GLY A 168 -9.14 -5.95 -28.66
C GLY A 168 -9.87 -4.82 -27.95
N HIS A 169 -11.07 -4.49 -28.44
CA HIS A 169 -11.99 -3.48 -27.89
C HIS A 169 -11.28 -2.23 -27.36
N VAL A 170 -10.50 -1.58 -28.24
CA VAL A 170 -9.80 -0.36 -27.87
C VAL A 170 -10.81 0.78 -27.77
N VAL A 171 -10.85 1.41 -26.60
CA VAL A 171 -11.70 2.55 -26.30
C VAL A 171 -10.81 3.70 -25.86
N LEU A 172 -10.89 4.83 -26.57
CA LEU A 172 -10.28 6.09 -26.18
C LEU A 172 -11.37 7.06 -25.77
N TYR A 173 -11.21 7.67 -24.60
CA TYR A 173 -12.06 8.73 -24.09
C TYR A 173 -11.22 9.98 -23.80
N ARG A 174 -11.70 11.14 -24.21
CA ARG A 174 -11.06 12.43 -23.95
C ARG A 174 -11.98 13.36 -23.16
N ASP A 175 -11.37 14.27 -22.41
CA ASP A 175 -12.07 15.22 -21.54
C ASP A 175 -13.10 16.13 -22.27
N ASP A 176 -12.94 16.35 -23.57
CA ASP A 176 -13.87 17.13 -24.39
C ASP A 176 -15.12 16.35 -24.85
N GLY A 177 -15.28 15.12 -24.37
CA GLY A 177 -16.39 14.23 -24.73
C GLY A 177 -16.16 13.43 -26.01
N THR A 178 -14.95 13.45 -26.56
CA THR A 178 -14.60 12.58 -27.69
C THR A 178 -14.45 11.13 -27.23
N LEU A 179 -15.14 10.21 -27.91
CA LEU A 179 -15.08 8.77 -27.73
C LEU A 179 -14.63 8.13 -29.06
N MET A 180 -13.64 7.25 -29.03
CA MET A 180 -13.22 6.48 -30.21
C MET A 180 -13.17 5.00 -29.84
N ASN A 181 -13.82 4.17 -30.65
CA ASN A 181 -13.88 2.73 -30.46
C ASN A 181 -13.34 2.01 -31.70
N GLY A 182 -12.39 1.10 -31.51
CA GLY A 182 -11.76 0.36 -32.60
C GLY A 182 -11.14 -0.96 -32.13
N PRO A 183 -10.65 -1.80 -33.05
CA PRO A 183 -10.05 -3.08 -32.69
C PRO A 183 -8.59 -2.96 -32.25
N THR A 184 -7.84 -1.95 -32.70
CA THR A 184 -6.42 -1.77 -32.41
C THR A 184 -6.05 -0.29 -32.27
N ALA A 185 -4.98 0.00 -31.55
CA ALA A 185 -4.35 1.30 -31.52
C ALA A 185 -2.86 1.19 -31.22
N ASP A 186 -2.03 1.83 -32.04
CA ASP A 186 -0.60 1.98 -31.80
C ASP A 186 -0.35 3.37 -31.21
N ILE A 187 0.26 3.41 -30.01
CA ILE A 187 0.50 4.63 -29.26
C ILE A 187 2.01 4.83 -29.11
N ASP A 188 2.54 5.94 -29.64
CA ASP A 188 3.87 6.44 -29.31
C ASP A 188 3.72 7.42 -28.13
N LEU A 189 4.06 6.96 -26.92
CA LEU A 189 3.90 7.74 -25.69
C LEU A 189 4.90 8.88 -25.62
N LYS A 190 6.06 8.73 -26.24
CA LYS A 190 7.10 9.76 -26.27
C LYS A 190 6.66 10.95 -27.12
N ARG A 191 6.05 10.68 -28.28
CA ARG A 191 5.57 11.71 -29.21
C ARG A 191 4.11 12.10 -28.97
N SER A 192 3.40 11.35 -28.12
CA SER A 192 1.96 11.50 -27.87
C SER A 192 1.13 11.38 -29.16
N VAL A 193 1.49 10.39 -29.98
CA VAL A 193 0.83 10.09 -31.24
C VAL A 193 0.08 8.77 -31.09
N ILE A 194 -1.14 8.71 -31.59
CA ILE A 194 -1.96 7.49 -31.67
C ILE A 194 -2.33 7.26 -33.13
N ALA A 195 -2.15 6.04 -33.62
CA ALA A 195 -2.53 5.69 -34.98
C ALA A 195 -3.15 4.29 -35.03
N SER A 196 -4.00 4.06 -36.03
CA SER A 196 -4.40 2.71 -36.43
C SER A 196 -4.80 2.71 -37.90
N ASN A 197 -4.57 1.57 -38.55
CA ASN A 197 -5.05 1.29 -39.90
C ASN A 197 -6.36 0.49 -39.91
N ASP A 198 -6.90 0.19 -38.73
CA ASP A 198 -8.18 -0.49 -38.60
C ASP A 198 -9.33 0.51 -38.43
N GLY A 199 -10.53 0.03 -38.76
CA GLY A 199 -11.74 0.84 -38.69
C GLY A 199 -12.01 1.37 -37.28
N VAL A 200 -12.48 2.62 -37.21
CA VAL A 200 -12.79 3.32 -35.97
C VAL A 200 -14.15 3.97 -36.04
N HIS A 201 -14.91 3.83 -34.95
CA HIS A 201 -16.13 4.59 -34.69
C HIS A 201 -15.80 5.72 -33.72
N ALA A 202 -15.97 6.97 -34.16
CA ALA A 202 -15.66 8.15 -33.37
C ALA A 202 -16.92 8.99 -33.14
N GLU A 203 -17.14 9.40 -31.90
CA GLU A 203 -18.20 10.32 -31.48
C GLU A 203 -17.58 11.50 -30.74
N GLY A 204 -18.11 12.70 -30.91
CA GLY A 204 -17.64 13.85 -30.15
C GLY A 204 -18.37 15.13 -30.50
N PRO A 205 -17.84 16.31 -30.12
CA PRO A 205 -18.43 17.60 -30.47
C PRO A 205 -18.56 17.86 -31.98
N PHE A 206 -17.81 17.09 -32.78
CA PHE A 206 -17.85 17.12 -34.25
C PHE A 206 -18.94 16.23 -34.87
N GLY A 207 -19.71 15.50 -34.06
CA GLY A 207 -20.72 14.53 -34.50
C GLY A 207 -20.21 13.09 -34.42
N VAL A 208 -20.73 12.25 -35.32
CA VAL A 208 -20.40 10.82 -35.41
C VAL A 208 -19.69 10.53 -36.73
N LEU A 209 -18.61 9.76 -36.67
CA LEU A 209 -17.77 9.45 -37.82
C LEU A 209 -17.28 8.00 -37.75
N ASP A 210 -17.52 7.26 -38.83
CA ASP A 210 -16.97 5.94 -39.09
C ASP A 210 -15.86 6.07 -40.12
N ALA A 211 -14.64 5.63 -39.80
CA ALA A 211 -13.48 5.69 -40.70
C ALA A 211 -12.72 4.37 -40.77
N GLN A 212 -11.96 4.18 -41.83
CA GLN A 212 -11.16 2.95 -42.04
C GLN A 212 -9.82 2.97 -41.29
N GLY A 213 -9.38 4.13 -40.83
CA GLY A 213 -8.17 4.30 -40.04
C GLY A 213 -8.10 5.71 -39.48
N TYR A 214 -7.16 5.94 -38.57
CA TYR A 214 -7.01 7.24 -37.92
C TYR A 214 -5.58 7.51 -37.49
N PHE A 215 -5.30 8.80 -37.37
CA PHE A 215 -4.05 9.36 -36.88
C PHE A 215 -4.38 10.55 -35.99
N LEU A 216 -3.90 10.51 -34.75
CA LEU A 216 -4.10 11.54 -33.74
C LEU A 216 -2.74 11.98 -33.23
N ASP A 217 -2.42 13.25 -33.44
CA ASP A 217 -1.29 13.93 -32.82
C ASP A 217 -1.83 14.81 -31.69
N GLN A 218 -1.65 14.35 -30.45
CA GLN A 218 -2.15 15.04 -29.27
C GLN A 218 -1.39 16.34 -28.96
N HIS A 219 -0.17 16.49 -29.48
CA HIS A 219 0.60 17.72 -29.33
C HIS A 219 0.13 18.79 -30.32
N ALA A 220 -0.03 18.42 -31.59
CA ALA A 220 -0.52 19.32 -32.63
C ALA A 220 -2.03 19.57 -32.56
N GLY A 221 -2.77 18.79 -31.76
CA GLY A 221 -4.23 18.82 -31.74
C GLY A 221 -4.84 18.37 -33.07
N LEU A 222 -4.11 17.54 -33.84
CA LEU A 222 -4.50 17.11 -35.16
C LEU A 222 -5.14 15.72 -35.07
N LEU A 223 -6.41 15.63 -35.48
CA LEU A 223 -7.10 14.36 -35.65
C LEU A 223 -7.42 14.19 -37.14
N GLN A 224 -6.84 13.16 -37.74
CA GLN A 224 -7.01 12.81 -39.14
C GLN A 224 -7.62 11.42 -39.23
N PHE A 225 -8.63 11.30 -40.09
CA PHE A 225 -9.26 10.03 -40.41
C PHE A 225 -8.95 9.65 -41.85
N THR A 226 -8.58 8.39 -42.05
CA THR A 226 -8.34 7.84 -43.39
C THR A 226 -9.61 7.17 -43.88
N GLY A 227 -10.21 7.76 -44.92
CA GLY A 227 -11.39 7.22 -45.59
C GLY A 227 -12.65 7.26 -44.71
N PRO A 228 -13.69 8.05 -45.06
CA PRO A 228 -14.96 7.93 -44.36
C PRO A 228 -15.71 6.70 -44.88
N GLU A 229 -16.19 5.85 -43.97
CA GLU A 229 -17.26 4.89 -44.25
C GLU A 229 -18.63 5.57 -44.10
N ARG A 230 -18.77 6.46 -43.09
CA ARG A 230 -19.98 7.26 -42.86
C ARG A 230 -19.68 8.47 -41.96
N VAL A 231 -20.31 9.61 -42.23
CA VAL A 231 -20.22 10.82 -41.38
C VAL A 231 -21.62 11.36 -41.12
N ILE A 232 -21.97 11.58 -39.85
CA ILE A 232 -23.20 12.25 -39.44
C ILE A 232 -22.77 13.45 -38.60
N ARG A 233 -22.96 14.64 -39.16
CA ARG A 233 -22.72 15.90 -38.45
C ARG A 233 -24.05 16.43 -37.95
N ASN A 234 -24.04 16.97 -36.73
CA ASN A 234 -25.22 17.52 -36.09
C ASN A 234 -25.28 19.04 -36.37
N ASP A 235 -25.60 19.38 -37.62
CA ASP A 235 -25.75 20.76 -38.08
C ASP A 235 -27.23 21.17 -37.92
N ASP A 236 -27.58 21.87 -36.84
CA ASP A 236 -28.91 22.50 -36.75
C ASP A 236 -29.09 23.68 -37.73
N GLN A 237 -28.06 24.02 -38.54
CA GLN A 237 -28.11 25.15 -39.46
C GLN A 237 -28.90 24.90 -40.74
N ASP A 238 -29.11 23.64 -41.15
CA ASP A 238 -29.92 23.33 -42.34
C ASP A 238 -31.43 23.33 -42.04
N ALA A 239 -31.81 23.38 -40.75
CA ALA A 239 -33.21 23.40 -40.31
C ALA A 239 -33.85 24.81 -40.35
N MET A 240 -33.07 25.88 -40.52
CA MET A 240 -33.60 27.23 -40.78
C MET A 240 -33.65 27.49 -42.29
N GLY A 241 -34.64 26.89 -42.94
CA GLY A 241 -34.97 27.14 -44.34
C GLY A 241 -35.05 28.64 -44.63
N THR A 242 -34.30 29.08 -45.63
CA THR A 242 -34.43 30.39 -46.25
C THR A 242 -35.88 30.58 -46.74
N PRO A 243 -36.61 31.61 -46.27
CA PRO A 243 -37.93 31.90 -46.81
C PRO A 243 -37.83 32.43 -48.25
N ASN A 244 -38.09 31.53 -49.19
CA ASN A 244 -38.83 31.75 -50.44
C ASN A 244 -38.31 32.86 -51.37
N ALA A 245 -37.47 32.47 -52.33
CA ALA A 245 -37.27 33.24 -53.56
C ALA A 245 -38.59 33.22 -54.37
N ARG A 246 -39.18 34.39 -54.62
CA ARG A 246 -40.27 34.56 -55.57
C ARG A 246 -39.82 34.18 -56.99
N PRO A 247 -40.52 33.29 -57.70
CA PRO A 247 -40.53 33.31 -59.15
C PRO A 247 -41.79 34.06 -59.61
N ASP A 248 -41.63 35.07 -60.46
CA ASP A 248 -42.43 35.26 -61.67
C ASP A 248 -42.14 36.64 -62.29
N ALA A 249 -41.22 36.64 -63.24
CA ALA A 249 -41.19 37.63 -64.30
C ALA A 249 -40.85 36.90 -65.61
N SER A 250 -41.88 36.46 -66.33
CA SER A 250 -41.75 36.04 -67.73
C SER A 250 -41.54 37.28 -68.61
N PRO A 251 -40.57 37.28 -69.54
CA PRO A 251 -40.42 38.37 -70.50
C PRO A 251 -41.42 38.14 -71.64
N THR A 252 -42.35 39.08 -71.83
CA THR A 252 -43.21 39.06 -73.02
C THR A 252 -42.47 39.75 -74.15
N ASP A 253 -41.89 38.95 -75.04
CA ASP A 253 -41.42 39.39 -76.35
C ASP A 253 -42.63 39.80 -77.20
N LYS A 254 -42.65 41.07 -77.63
CA LYS A 254 -43.55 41.55 -78.68
C LYS A 254 -42.75 42.37 -79.68
N ARG A 255 -42.42 41.73 -80.79
CA ARG A 255 -42.08 42.40 -82.06
C ARG A 255 -43.13 42.04 -83.10
N ALA A 256 -43.91 43.03 -83.54
CA ALA A 256 -44.11 43.40 -84.95
C ALA A 256 -45.37 44.30 -85.12
N THR A 257 -45.11 45.52 -85.57
CA THR A 257 -45.97 46.54 -86.21
C THR A 257 -46.49 46.05 -87.59
N PRO A 258 -47.32 46.80 -88.36
CA PRO A 258 -47.52 48.25 -88.46
C PRO A 258 -48.86 48.78 -87.93
#